data_AF-A0A355T879-F1
#
_entry.id   AF-A0A355T879-F1
#
_cell.length_a   1.000
_cell.length_b   1.000
_cell.length_c   1.000
_cell.angle_alpha   90.00
_cell.angle_beta   90.00
_cell.angle_gamma   90.00
#
_symmetry.space_group_name_H-M   'P 1'
#
loop_
_entity.id
_entity.type
_entity.pdbx_description
1 polymer ?
#
loop_
_entity_poly.entity_id
_entity_poly.type
_entity_poly.pdbx_seq_one_letter_code
_entity_poly.pdbx_strand_id
1 'polypeptide(L)'
;LLSTLSEYITDTPQNLLVEDMAPLFGYYFDGGYYPIGGAQCLANLLAKKIIENGGDIRLNTKAEKILLEDGRVTGVLSSEGTSYFAPLVISNGDVVSTLLELVGKEHLPSHYAQKIINLNRGPSAILLSLGLTKTLPLPARVFIHQNHLEFGIGNPSVIDSSLAPLGHSAVTILCLLSESASKDWHNCGEAYTQQKEAFAEKLLCAVEDSVIPDIRQHIVYKEMATPKTFLSFTKAKNGNIYGAARNAWRPELKSPISGLILVGAGTKTGAGIEAVVVSGTHAADLISQGQLNK
;
A
#
# COMPACT_ATOMS: atom_id res chain seq x y z
N LEU A 1 -13.38 -18.63 8.11
CA LEU A 1 -13.40 -17.85 6.86
C LEU A 1 -13.51 -16.36 7.13
N LEU A 2 -14.56 -15.86 7.81
CA LEU A 2 -14.69 -14.42 8.12
C LEU A 2 -13.55 -13.91 9.04
N SER A 3 -13.16 -14.68 10.06
CA SER A 3 -11.98 -14.37 10.89
C SER A 3 -10.66 -14.33 10.09
N THR A 4 -10.56 -15.15 9.06
CA THR A 4 -9.41 -15.21 8.15
C THR A 4 -9.36 -13.98 7.23
N LEU A 5 -10.53 -13.46 6.82
CA LEU A 5 -10.64 -12.26 5.99
C LEU A 5 -10.37 -10.98 6.79
N SER A 6 -10.66 -10.93 8.09
CA SER A 6 -10.36 -9.76 8.92
C SER A 6 -8.86 -9.47 9.04
N GLU A 7 -8.01 -10.50 9.00
CA GLU A 7 -6.54 -10.35 9.00
C GLU A 7 -5.99 -9.75 7.68
N TYR A 8 -6.79 -9.76 6.61
CA TYR A 8 -6.44 -9.07 5.37
C TYR A 8 -6.41 -7.55 5.56
N ILE A 9 -7.21 -7.04 6.50
CA ILE A 9 -7.53 -5.62 6.56
C ILE A 9 -6.98 -4.90 7.78
N THR A 10 -6.58 -5.61 8.84
CA THR A 10 -6.04 -5.04 10.07
C THR A 10 -5.16 -6.05 10.82
N ASP A 11 -4.25 -5.53 11.63
CA ASP A 11 -3.49 -6.21 12.67
C ASP A 11 -4.24 -6.32 14.02
N THR A 12 -5.46 -5.81 14.12
CA THR A 12 -6.32 -5.92 15.34
C THR A 12 -7.76 -6.31 14.99
N PRO A 13 -7.99 -7.52 14.43
CA PRO A 13 -9.29 -7.94 13.90
C PRO A 13 -10.44 -7.88 14.92
N GLN A 14 -10.14 -7.97 16.22
CA GLN A 14 -11.10 -7.86 17.32
C GLN A 14 -11.76 -6.47 17.47
N ASN A 15 -11.20 -5.43 16.84
CA ASN A 15 -11.67 -4.05 16.96
C ASN A 15 -12.45 -3.56 15.73
N LEU A 16 -12.80 -4.45 14.80
CA LEU A 16 -13.49 -4.09 13.57
C LEU A 16 -14.95 -3.70 13.83
N LEU A 17 -15.40 -2.62 13.19
CA LEU A 17 -16.80 -2.20 13.21
C LEU A 17 -17.59 -2.96 12.13
N VAL A 18 -18.93 -2.94 12.23
CA VAL A 18 -19.81 -3.58 11.23
C VAL A 18 -19.57 -3.01 9.83
N GLU A 19 -19.31 -1.70 9.73
CA GLU A 19 -18.99 -1.05 8.46
C GLU A 19 -17.66 -1.52 7.85
N ASP A 20 -16.67 -1.88 8.67
CA ASP A 20 -15.40 -2.46 8.19
C ASP A 20 -15.58 -3.90 7.67
N MET A 21 -16.55 -4.62 8.24
CA MET A 21 -16.86 -6.00 7.87
C MET A 21 -17.73 -6.08 6.61
N ALA A 22 -18.53 -5.04 6.31
CA ALA A 22 -19.47 -5.04 5.19
C ALA A 22 -18.81 -5.36 3.83
N PRO A 23 -17.67 -4.73 3.44
CA PRO A 23 -16.97 -5.06 2.19
C PRO A 23 -16.43 -6.49 2.16
N LEU A 24 -16.09 -7.09 3.32
CA LEU A 24 -15.56 -8.46 3.38
C LEU A 24 -16.60 -9.51 2.95
N PHE A 25 -17.90 -9.19 3.04
CA PHE A 25 -18.94 -10.06 2.53
C PHE A 25 -18.91 -10.19 1.01
N GLY A 26 -18.41 -9.19 0.27
CA GLY A 26 -18.19 -9.33 -1.17
C GLY A 26 -17.23 -10.48 -1.49
N TYR A 27 -16.11 -10.58 -0.76
CA TYR A 27 -15.20 -11.73 -0.89
C TYR A 27 -15.84 -13.06 -0.48
N TYR A 28 -16.79 -13.04 0.46
CA TYR A 28 -17.50 -14.23 0.89
C TYR A 28 -18.52 -14.71 -0.15
N PHE A 29 -19.27 -13.80 -0.77
CA PHE A 29 -20.33 -14.12 -1.73
C PHE A 29 -19.79 -14.35 -3.15
N ASP A 30 -18.91 -13.46 -3.62
CA ASP A 30 -18.47 -13.42 -5.02
C ASP A 30 -17.03 -13.94 -5.22
N GLY A 31 -16.33 -14.22 -4.11
CA GLY A 31 -14.96 -14.71 -4.12
C GLY A 31 -13.90 -13.64 -4.31
N GLY A 32 -12.63 -14.05 -4.23
CA GLY A 32 -11.47 -13.23 -4.56
C GLY A 32 -10.92 -13.57 -5.94
N TYR A 33 -10.58 -12.55 -6.73
CA TYR A 33 -10.00 -12.71 -8.07
C TYR A 33 -8.52 -12.34 -8.05
N TYR A 34 -7.74 -13.00 -8.92
CA TYR A 34 -6.33 -12.69 -9.13
C TYR A 34 -6.08 -12.39 -10.61
N PRO A 35 -5.45 -11.25 -10.95
CA PRO A 35 -5.18 -10.91 -12.35
C PRO A 35 -4.12 -11.84 -12.94
N ILE A 36 -4.41 -12.41 -14.12
CA ILE A 36 -3.43 -13.17 -14.90
C ILE A 36 -2.23 -12.27 -15.21
N GLY A 37 -1.01 -12.78 -14.99
CA GLY A 37 0.25 -12.06 -15.07
C GLY A 37 0.59 -11.25 -13.81
N GLY A 38 -0.23 -11.31 -12.76
CA GLY A 38 0.01 -10.67 -11.47
C GLY A 38 -0.45 -9.21 -11.40
N ALA A 39 -0.29 -8.61 -10.21
CA ALA A 39 -0.79 -7.26 -9.93
C ALA A 39 -0.20 -6.17 -10.84
N GLN A 40 1.02 -6.35 -11.35
CA GLN A 40 1.66 -5.41 -12.28
C GLN A 40 0.85 -5.25 -13.59
N CYS A 41 0.15 -6.29 -14.05
CA CYS A 41 -0.65 -6.22 -15.26
C CYS A 41 -1.78 -5.19 -15.15
N LEU A 42 -2.39 -5.05 -13.96
CA LEU A 42 -3.41 -4.03 -13.72
C LEU A 42 -2.83 -2.62 -13.80
N ALA A 43 -1.68 -2.38 -13.16
CA ALA A 43 -1.00 -1.09 -13.23
C ALA A 43 -0.57 -0.74 -14.66
N ASN A 44 -0.02 -1.71 -15.40
CA ASN A 44 0.38 -1.53 -16.80
C ASN A 44 -0.81 -1.21 -17.70
N LEU A 45 -1.98 -1.84 -17.46
CA LEU A 45 -3.20 -1.55 -18.21
C LEU A 45 -3.66 -0.11 -18.01
N LEU A 46 -3.68 0.37 -16.76
CA LEU A 46 -4.03 1.76 -16.45
C LEU A 46 -3.03 2.74 -17.08
N ALA A 47 -1.72 2.47 -16.96
CA ALA A 47 -0.68 3.28 -17.60
C ALA A 47 -0.85 3.35 -19.12
N LYS A 48 -1.12 2.21 -19.76
CA LYS A 48 -1.41 2.14 -21.19
C LYS A 48 -2.62 3.00 -21.55
N LYS A 49 -3.69 2.94 -20.77
CA LYS A 49 -4.90 3.75 -21.02
C LYS A 49 -4.66 5.25 -20.87
N ILE A 50 -3.81 5.67 -19.94
CA ILE A 50 -3.40 7.09 -19.83
C ILE A 50 -2.72 7.54 -21.12
N ILE A 51 -1.74 6.77 -21.60
CA ILE A 51 -0.98 7.09 -22.83
C ILE A 51 -1.88 7.09 -24.08
N GLU A 52 -2.74 6.08 -24.22
CA GLU A 52 -3.68 5.97 -25.35
C GLU A 52 -4.67 7.15 -25.43
N ASN A 53 -4.94 7.81 -24.28
CA ASN A 53 -5.80 9.00 -24.22
C ASN A 53 -5.00 10.31 -24.20
N GLY A 54 -3.72 10.28 -24.63
CA GLY A 54 -2.88 11.48 -24.79
C GLY A 54 -2.25 11.99 -23.48
N GLY A 55 -2.30 11.22 -22.39
CA GLY A 55 -1.62 11.55 -21.15
C GLY A 55 -0.14 11.13 -21.16
N ASP A 56 0.66 11.83 -20.37
CA ASP A 56 2.10 11.55 -20.19
C ASP A 56 2.36 10.82 -18.86
N ILE A 57 3.34 9.91 -18.85
CA ILE A 57 3.84 9.27 -17.63
C ILE A 57 5.33 9.56 -17.49
N ARG A 58 5.71 10.21 -16.39
CA ARG A 58 7.10 10.55 -16.07
C ARG A 58 7.59 9.72 -14.89
N LEU A 59 8.50 8.78 -15.16
CA LEU A 59 9.14 7.95 -14.14
C LEU A 59 10.41 8.63 -13.62
N ASN A 60 10.84 8.26 -12.41
CA ASN A 60 11.99 8.86 -11.73
C ASN A 60 11.89 10.37 -11.50
N THR A 61 10.71 10.97 -11.66
CA THR A 61 10.45 12.39 -11.44
C THR A 61 9.74 12.58 -10.11
N LYS A 62 10.50 12.80 -9.04
CA LYS A 62 9.93 13.03 -7.71
C LYS A 62 9.30 14.42 -7.64
N ALA A 63 8.04 14.52 -7.23
CA ALA A 63 7.42 15.78 -6.86
C ALA A 63 8.01 16.29 -5.53
N GLU A 64 8.53 17.52 -5.53
CA GLU A 64 9.17 18.13 -4.37
C GLU A 64 8.27 19.18 -3.71
N LYS A 65 7.50 19.94 -4.50
CA LYS A 65 6.59 20.97 -3.99
C LYS A 65 5.34 21.11 -4.87
N ILE A 66 4.19 21.34 -4.24
CA ILE A 66 2.98 21.81 -4.93
C ILE A 66 3.05 23.34 -4.98
N LEU A 67 2.97 23.90 -6.19
CA LEU A 67 3.04 25.34 -6.42
C LEU A 67 1.69 25.97 -6.15
N LEU A 68 1.69 27.07 -5.41
CA LEU A 68 0.50 27.81 -5.01
C LEU A 68 0.62 29.29 -5.36
N GLU A 69 -0.47 29.88 -5.85
CA GLU A 69 -0.67 31.33 -6.00
C GLU A 69 -2.03 31.68 -5.41
N ASP A 70 -2.09 32.69 -4.54
CA ASP A 70 -3.30 33.13 -3.84
C ASP A 70 -4.09 31.98 -3.16
N GLY A 71 -3.37 31.00 -2.62
CA GLY A 71 -3.95 29.82 -1.94
C GLY A 71 -4.54 28.76 -2.88
N ARG A 72 -4.35 28.89 -4.19
CA ARG A 72 -4.77 27.92 -5.21
C ARG A 72 -3.57 27.23 -5.84
N VAL A 73 -3.74 25.96 -6.19
CA VAL A 73 -2.79 25.20 -7.00
C VAL A 73 -2.53 25.87 -8.35
N THR A 74 -1.25 25.92 -8.73
CA THR A 74 -0.79 26.32 -10.07
C THR A 74 0.11 25.29 -10.73
N GLY A 75 0.56 24.27 -10.00
CA GLY A 75 1.38 23.20 -10.56
C GLY A 75 2.17 22.40 -9.53
N VAL A 76 3.20 21.71 -10.00
CA VAL A 76 4.13 20.91 -9.19
C VAL A 76 5.57 21.18 -9.63
N LEU A 77 6.46 21.39 -8.67
CA LEU A 77 7.90 21.43 -8.86
C LEU A 77 8.50 20.05 -8.58
N SER A 78 9.27 19.53 -9.52
CA SER A 78 10.02 18.28 -9.35
C SER A 78 11.37 18.49 -8.66
N SER A 79 11.95 17.40 -8.14
CA SER A 79 13.28 17.41 -7.51
C SER A 79 14.41 17.79 -8.46
N GLU A 80 14.17 17.73 -9.77
CA GLU A 80 15.10 18.17 -10.82
C GLU A 80 15.01 19.68 -11.10
N GLY A 81 14.10 20.39 -10.44
CA GLY A 81 13.89 21.82 -10.65
C GLY A 81 12.91 22.16 -11.79
N THR A 82 12.32 21.16 -12.44
CA THR A 82 11.32 21.39 -13.51
C THR A 82 9.94 21.63 -12.89
N SER A 83 9.28 22.71 -13.31
CA SER A 83 7.89 23.04 -12.94
C SER A 83 6.89 22.55 -14.00
N TYR A 84 5.84 21.88 -13.55
CA TYR A 84 4.72 21.41 -14.34
C TYR A 84 3.47 22.18 -13.94
N PHE A 85 2.99 23.08 -14.80
CA PHE A 85 1.85 23.94 -14.49
C PHE A 85 0.53 23.25 -14.79
N ALA A 86 -0.40 23.30 -13.83
CA ALA A 86 -1.75 22.76 -13.97
C ALA A 86 -2.70 23.48 -13.00
N PRO A 87 -3.96 23.74 -13.40
CA PRO A 87 -4.96 24.33 -12.51
C PRO A 87 -5.49 23.33 -11.46
N LEU A 88 -5.16 22.04 -11.64
CA LEU A 88 -5.58 20.94 -10.80
C LEU A 88 -4.40 20.00 -10.57
N VAL A 89 -4.19 19.60 -9.31
CA VAL A 89 -3.25 18.54 -8.92
C VAL A 89 -4.02 17.46 -8.18
N ILE A 90 -3.82 16.21 -8.59
CA ILE A 90 -4.36 15.02 -7.92
C ILE A 90 -3.19 14.32 -7.23
N SER A 91 -3.15 14.33 -5.90
CA SER A 91 -2.10 13.64 -5.13
C SER A 91 -2.57 12.25 -4.71
N ASN A 92 -1.90 11.22 -5.24
CA ASN A 92 -1.96 9.84 -4.75
C ASN A 92 -0.80 9.50 -3.79
N GLY A 93 -0.09 10.52 -3.28
CA GLY A 93 0.99 10.34 -2.32
C GLY A 93 0.49 10.15 -0.88
N ASP A 94 1.43 9.92 0.05
CA ASP A 94 1.10 9.95 1.49
C ASP A 94 0.43 11.29 1.84
N VAL A 95 -0.76 11.23 2.43
CA VAL A 95 -1.55 12.44 2.70
C VAL A 95 -0.85 13.39 3.64
N VAL A 96 -0.05 12.89 4.58
CA VAL A 96 0.67 13.73 5.53
C VAL A 96 1.85 14.40 4.84
N SER A 97 2.65 13.67 4.07
CA SER A 97 3.74 14.28 3.29
C SER A 97 3.20 15.27 2.26
N THR A 98 2.11 14.93 1.56
CA THR A 98 1.46 15.83 0.60
C THR A 98 1.09 17.16 1.26
N LEU A 99 0.38 17.11 2.39
CA LEU A 99 -0.19 18.30 3.00
C LEU A 99 0.81 19.09 3.85
N LEU A 100 1.70 18.42 4.59
CA LEU A 100 2.62 19.12 5.49
C LEU A 100 3.95 19.49 4.81
N GLU A 101 4.36 18.77 3.77
CA GLU A 101 5.67 18.97 3.12
C GLU A 101 5.52 19.56 1.71
N LEU A 102 4.78 18.88 0.81
CA LEU A 102 4.65 19.34 -0.58
C LEU A 102 3.84 20.62 -0.69
N VAL A 103 2.70 20.71 0.03
CA VAL A 103 1.90 21.94 0.14
C VAL A 103 2.56 22.93 1.10
N GLY A 104 3.09 22.45 2.22
CA GLY A 104 3.60 23.27 3.31
C GLY A 104 2.53 23.56 4.37
N LYS A 105 2.86 23.24 5.64
CA LYS A 105 1.95 23.40 6.79
C LYS A 105 1.35 24.80 6.91
N GLU A 106 2.13 25.83 6.58
CA GLU A 106 1.79 27.24 6.64
C GLU A 106 0.66 27.65 5.69
N HIS A 107 0.41 26.86 4.65
CA HIS A 107 -0.66 27.10 3.68
C HIS A 107 -1.98 26.44 4.09
N LEU A 108 -2.01 25.68 5.18
CA LEU A 108 -3.21 24.98 5.66
C LEU A 108 -3.87 25.74 6.81
N PRO A 109 -5.20 25.66 6.95
CA PRO A 109 -5.88 26.07 8.18
C PRO A 109 -5.26 25.36 9.40
N SER A 110 -4.93 26.11 10.45
CA SER A 110 -4.17 25.59 11.60
C SER A 110 -4.80 24.34 12.24
N HIS A 111 -6.12 24.33 12.39
CA HIS A 111 -6.87 23.19 12.91
C HIS A 111 -6.77 21.95 12.00
N TYR A 112 -6.74 22.14 10.69
CA TYR A 112 -6.62 21.06 9.71
C TYR A 112 -5.20 20.50 9.70
N ALA A 113 -4.19 21.38 9.70
CA ALA A 113 -2.80 20.98 9.85
C ALA A 113 -2.60 20.13 11.12
N GLN A 114 -3.20 20.53 12.25
CA GLN A 114 -3.10 19.77 13.50
C GLN A 114 -3.75 18.38 13.41
N LYS A 115 -4.90 18.25 12.72
CA LYS A 115 -5.51 16.93 12.44
C LYS A 115 -4.59 16.04 11.64
N ILE A 116 -3.91 16.59 10.63
CA ILE A 116 -2.98 15.84 9.77
C ILE A 116 -1.71 15.45 10.54
N ILE A 117 -1.19 16.33 11.40
CA ILE A 117 -0.04 16.03 12.29
C ILE A 117 -0.37 14.85 13.22
N ASN A 118 -1.59 14.85 13.78
CA ASN A 118 -2.04 13.83 14.73
C ASN A 118 -2.67 12.61 14.05
N LEU A 119 -2.59 12.50 12.71
CA LEU A 119 -3.18 11.40 11.97
C LEU A 119 -2.50 10.09 12.36
N ASN A 120 -3.28 9.19 12.96
CA ASN A 120 -2.80 7.85 13.28
C ASN A 120 -2.63 7.03 12.00
N ARG A 121 -1.48 6.38 11.84
CA ARG A 121 -1.09 5.68 10.61
C ARG A 121 -1.43 4.20 10.69
N GLY A 122 -1.72 3.62 9.54
CA GLY A 122 -1.94 2.19 9.40
C GLY A 122 -0.65 1.39 9.63
N PRO A 123 -0.76 0.06 9.74
CA PRO A 123 0.39 -0.80 9.95
C PRO A 123 1.34 -0.77 8.74
N SER A 124 2.57 -1.21 8.99
CA SER A 124 3.52 -1.59 7.95
C SER A 124 3.58 -3.12 7.87
N ALA A 125 4.59 -3.67 7.20
CA ALA A 125 4.76 -5.10 7.10
C ALA A 125 6.22 -5.53 6.90
N ILE A 126 6.42 -6.83 7.00
CA ILE A 126 7.52 -7.56 6.38
C ILE A 126 6.92 -8.43 5.26
N LEU A 127 7.55 -8.43 4.09
CA LEU A 127 7.17 -9.29 2.98
C LEU A 127 8.38 -10.10 2.54
N LEU A 128 8.33 -11.41 2.76
CA LEU A 128 9.34 -12.36 2.30
C LEU A 128 8.84 -13.05 1.02
N SER A 129 9.50 -12.79 -0.10
CA SER A 129 9.24 -13.39 -1.41
C SER A 129 10.19 -14.56 -1.64
N LEU A 130 9.63 -15.72 -2.01
CA LEU A 130 10.38 -16.95 -2.25
C LEU A 130 10.06 -17.53 -3.63
N GLY A 131 11.09 -17.94 -4.35
CA GLY A 131 10.98 -18.86 -5.48
C GLY A 131 11.38 -20.27 -5.03
N LEU A 132 10.54 -21.25 -5.33
CA LEU A 132 10.68 -22.63 -4.82
C LEU A 132 10.77 -23.64 -5.96
N THR A 133 11.60 -24.68 -5.81
CA THR A 133 11.76 -25.80 -6.77
C THR A 133 10.66 -26.86 -6.70
N LYS A 134 9.60 -26.58 -5.95
CA LYS A 134 8.43 -27.46 -5.82
C LYS A 134 7.14 -26.68 -5.96
N THR A 135 6.12 -27.34 -6.47
CA THR A 135 4.74 -26.91 -6.31
C THR A 135 4.28 -27.15 -4.88
N LEU A 136 3.65 -26.15 -4.27
CA LEU A 136 3.07 -26.29 -2.95
C LEU A 136 1.58 -26.67 -3.04
N PRO A 137 1.12 -27.71 -2.31
CA PRO A 137 -0.29 -28.06 -2.23
C PRO A 137 -1.04 -27.12 -1.26
N LEU A 138 -0.80 -25.81 -1.37
CA LEU A 138 -1.46 -24.77 -0.58
C LEU A 138 -2.41 -23.97 -1.47
N PRO A 139 -3.56 -23.53 -0.93
CA PRO A 139 -4.43 -22.62 -1.66
C PRO A 139 -3.72 -21.29 -1.91
N ALA A 140 -4.33 -20.44 -2.76
CA ALA A 140 -3.74 -19.17 -3.16
C ALA A 140 -3.48 -18.20 -1.99
N ARG A 141 -4.22 -18.35 -0.89
CA ARG A 141 -4.02 -17.58 0.34
C ARG A 141 -4.23 -18.45 1.56
N VAL A 142 -3.29 -18.40 2.49
CA VAL A 142 -3.37 -19.05 3.82
C VAL A 142 -2.97 -18.02 4.88
N PHE A 143 -3.59 -18.08 6.05
CA PHE A 143 -3.18 -17.29 7.23
C PHE A 143 -2.80 -18.25 8.34
N ILE A 144 -1.69 -17.95 9.01
CA ILE A 144 -1.02 -18.86 9.95
C ILE A 144 -0.64 -18.08 11.19
N HIS A 145 -0.96 -18.68 12.34
CA HIS A 145 -0.52 -18.23 13.65
C HIS A 145 0.44 -19.28 14.20
N GLN A 146 1.74 -19.00 14.21
CA GLN A 146 2.77 -19.94 14.65
C GLN A 146 3.95 -19.19 15.26
N ASN A 147 4.55 -19.72 16.33
CA ASN A 147 5.73 -19.14 16.98
C ASN A 147 5.56 -17.65 17.37
N HIS A 148 4.36 -17.27 17.82
CA HIS A 148 3.97 -15.89 18.14
C HIS A 148 4.00 -14.91 16.95
N LEU A 149 3.96 -15.43 15.73
CA LEU A 149 3.83 -14.66 14.50
C LEU A 149 2.48 -14.93 13.87
N GLU A 150 1.85 -13.86 13.37
CA GLU A 150 0.66 -13.91 12.54
C GLU A 150 1.05 -13.46 11.12
N PHE A 151 0.92 -14.36 10.14
CA PHE A 151 1.35 -14.07 8.78
C PHE A 151 0.47 -14.74 7.73
N GLY A 152 0.37 -14.10 6.57
CA GLY A 152 -0.32 -14.61 5.40
C GLY A 152 0.65 -15.15 4.35
N ILE A 153 0.41 -16.34 3.82
CA ILE A 153 1.10 -16.88 2.65
C ILE A 153 0.25 -16.64 1.40
N GLY A 154 0.79 -15.94 0.42
CA GLY A 154 0.26 -15.87 -0.94
C GLY A 154 0.95 -16.88 -1.85
N ASN A 155 0.17 -17.74 -2.51
CA ASN A 155 0.63 -18.72 -3.49
C ASN A 155 -0.05 -18.49 -4.85
N PRO A 156 0.21 -17.36 -5.53
CA PRO A 156 -0.50 -17.01 -6.76
C PRO A 156 -0.20 -17.97 -7.92
N SER A 157 0.92 -18.71 -7.89
CA SER A 157 1.25 -19.71 -8.92
C SER A 157 0.28 -20.88 -9.00
N VAL A 158 -0.58 -21.09 -7.98
CA VAL A 158 -1.66 -22.09 -8.05
C VAL A 158 -2.87 -21.60 -8.86
N ILE A 159 -3.02 -20.27 -9.02
CA ILE A 159 -4.06 -19.67 -9.86
C ILE A 159 -3.53 -19.44 -11.27
N ASP A 160 -2.31 -18.91 -11.37
CA ASP A 160 -1.68 -18.58 -12.64
C ASP A 160 -0.30 -19.23 -12.73
N SER A 161 -0.23 -20.33 -13.48
CA SER A 161 1.01 -21.09 -13.68
C SER A 161 2.09 -20.32 -14.44
N SER A 162 1.79 -19.16 -15.03
CA SER A 162 2.82 -18.33 -15.69
C SER A 162 3.73 -17.58 -14.71
N LEU A 163 3.33 -17.50 -13.42
CA LEU A 163 4.07 -16.77 -12.39
C LEU A 163 5.27 -17.54 -11.80
N ALA A 164 5.40 -18.83 -12.13
CA ALA A 164 6.55 -19.64 -11.76
C ALA A 164 6.86 -20.65 -12.88
N PRO A 165 8.12 -21.11 -13.02
CA PRO A 165 8.44 -22.21 -13.93
C PRO A 165 7.62 -23.48 -13.65
N LEU A 166 7.49 -24.37 -14.63
CA LEU A 166 6.80 -25.65 -14.43
C LEU A 166 7.44 -26.43 -13.27
N GLY A 167 6.62 -26.97 -12.37
CA GLY A 167 7.07 -27.69 -11.18
C GLY A 167 7.58 -26.80 -10.04
N HIS A 168 7.56 -25.47 -10.20
CA HIS A 168 8.02 -24.50 -9.21
C HIS A 168 6.85 -23.74 -8.58
N SER A 169 7.13 -22.92 -7.56
CA SER A 169 6.16 -21.98 -7.00
C SER A 169 6.82 -20.64 -6.69
N ALA A 170 6.04 -19.57 -6.84
CA ALA A 170 6.41 -18.23 -6.38
C ALA A 170 5.46 -17.86 -5.26
N VAL A 171 5.98 -17.71 -4.04
CA VAL A 171 5.18 -17.43 -2.85
C VAL A 171 5.64 -16.18 -2.14
N THR A 172 4.70 -15.54 -1.45
CA THR A 172 4.97 -14.41 -0.57
C THR A 172 4.48 -14.71 0.84
N ILE A 173 5.26 -14.32 1.84
CA ILE A 173 4.91 -14.43 3.26
C ILE A 173 4.86 -13.00 3.80
N LEU A 174 3.66 -12.52 4.14
CA LEU A 174 3.42 -11.18 4.65
C LEU A 174 3.09 -11.23 6.14
N CYS A 175 3.90 -10.58 6.96
CA CYS A 175 3.65 -10.36 8.38
C CYS A 175 3.37 -8.87 8.61
N LEU A 176 2.21 -8.53 9.17
CA LEU A 176 1.93 -7.14 9.52
C LEU A 176 2.78 -6.70 10.72
N LEU A 177 3.14 -5.43 10.73
CA LEU A 177 3.85 -4.78 11.83
C LEU A 177 3.04 -3.58 12.31
N SER A 178 2.89 -3.47 13.62
CA SER A 178 2.37 -2.27 14.25
C SER A 178 3.23 -1.05 13.90
N GLU A 179 2.69 0.16 14.07
CA GLU A 179 3.43 1.39 13.81
C GLU A 179 4.71 1.47 14.67
N SER A 180 4.66 1.05 15.94
CA SER A 180 5.82 1.06 16.82
C SER A 180 6.91 0.10 16.35
N ALA A 181 6.56 -1.15 16.04
CA ALA A 181 7.51 -2.15 15.53
C ALA A 181 8.12 -1.72 14.20
N SER A 182 7.35 -1.00 13.36
CA SER A 182 7.86 -0.44 12.10
C SER A 182 8.99 0.58 12.31
N LYS A 183 8.92 1.41 13.36
CA LYS A 183 9.93 2.46 13.64
C LYS A 183 11.32 1.87 13.87
N ASP A 184 11.40 0.71 14.50
CA ASP A 184 12.69 0.03 14.77
C ASP A 184 13.43 -0.31 13.48
N TRP A 185 12.69 -0.62 12.41
CA TRP A 185 13.28 -0.88 11.09
C TRP A 185 13.88 0.36 10.44
N HIS A 186 13.54 1.58 10.84
CA HIS A 186 14.15 2.79 10.29
C HIS A 186 15.45 3.18 11.03
N ASN A 187 15.61 2.75 12.29
CA ASN A 187 16.69 3.17 13.19
C ASN A 187 17.86 2.17 13.30
N CYS A 188 17.83 1.08 12.55
CA CYS A 188 18.75 -0.05 12.71
C CYS A 188 20.15 0.12 12.08
N GLY A 189 20.44 1.24 11.40
CA GLY A 189 21.80 1.56 10.88
C GLY A 189 22.49 0.39 10.16
N GLU A 190 23.73 0.10 10.57
CA GLU A 190 24.54 -1.02 10.05
C GLU A 190 23.95 -2.41 10.39
N ALA A 191 23.15 -2.53 11.45
CA ALA A 191 22.51 -3.78 11.86
C ALA A 191 21.30 -4.15 10.99
N TYR A 192 20.89 -3.30 10.04
CA TYR A 192 19.72 -3.54 9.18
C TYR A 192 19.77 -4.89 8.46
N THR A 193 20.91 -5.25 7.87
CA THR A 193 21.07 -6.51 7.14
C THR A 193 20.93 -7.71 8.06
N GLN A 194 21.57 -7.68 9.23
CA GLN A 194 21.49 -8.76 10.22
C GLN A 194 20.06 -8.90 10.77
N GLN A 195 19.38 -7.78 11.07
CA GLN A 195 17.98 -7.79 11.51
C GLN A 195 17.06 -8.37 10.44
N LYS A 196 17.30 -8.02 9.17
CA LYS A 196 16.58 -8.54 8.00
C LYS A 196 16.74 -10.06 7.91
N GLU A 197 17.96 -10.57 8.00
CA GLU A 197 18.24 -12.01 7.98
C GLU A 197 17.62 -12.73 9.18
N ALA A 198 17.78 -12.20 10.39
CA ALA A 198 17.24 -12.79 11.61
C ALA A 198 15.70 -12.90 11.57
N PHE A 199 15.00 -11.89 11.04
CA PHE A 199 13.55 -11.96 10.91
C PHE A 199 13.11 -12.93 9.80
N ALA A 200 13.84 -12.98 8.69
CA ALA A 200 13.59 -13.97 7.64
C ALA A 200 13.73 -15.40 8.17
N GLU A 201 14.77 -15.68 8.97
CA GLU A 201 14.94 -17.00 9.59
C GLU A 201 13.82 -17.34 10.59
N LYS A 202 13.34 -16.36 11.38
CA LYS A 202 12.16 -16.56 12.24
C LYS A 202 10.91 -16.94 11.45
N LEU A 203 10.63 -16.24 10.34
CA LEU A 203 9.50 -16.57 9.46
C LEU A 203 9.65 -17.97 8.84
N LEU A 204 10.85 -18.32 8.36
CA LEU A 204 11.09 -19.63 7.78
C LEU A 204 10.93 -20.76 8.81
N CYS A 205 11.38 -20.59 10.06
CA CYS A 205 11.11 -21.56 11.12
C CYS A 205 9.60 -21.70 11.37
N ALA A 206 8.87 -20.59 11.47
CA ALA A 206 7.42 -20.65 11.67
C ALA A 206 6.68 -21.33 10.51
N VAL A 207 7.16 -21.17 9.27
CA VAL A 207 6.61 -21.86 8.09
C VAL A 207 6.91 -23.36 8.10
N GLU A 208 8.13 -23.76 8.48
CA GLU A 208 8.51 -25.17 8.61
C GLU A 208 7.72 -25.88 9.71
N ASP A 209 7.56 -25.21 10.86
CA ASP A 209 6.84 -25.76 12.02
C ASP A 209 5.31 -25.85 11.78
N SER A 210 4.78 -25.21 10.73
CA SER A 210 3.33 -25.13 10.48
C SER A 210 2.88 -25.84 9.20
N VAL A 211 3.42 -25.46 8.05
CA VAL A 211 2.79 -25.80 6.75
C VAL A 211 3.75 -26.35 5.69
N ILE A 212 5.05 -26.03 5.73
CA ILE A 212 6.01 -26.48 4.72
C ILE A 212 7.33 -26.88 5.38
N PRO A 213 7.41 -28.11 5.98
CA PRO A 213 8.53 -28.53 6.82
C PRO A 213 9.91 -28.53 6.16
N ASP A 214 9.98 -28.65 4.83
CA ASP A 214 11.22 -28.76 4.07
C ASP A 214 11.51 -27.49 3.22
N ILE A 215 10.81 -26.37 3.48
CA ILE A 215 10.81 -25.21 2.57
C ILE A 215 12.21 -24.74 2.19
N ARG A 216 13.15 -24.68 3.16
CA ARG A 216 14.51 -24.20 2.95
C ARG A 216 15.27 -24.98 1.88
N GLN A 217 15.01 -26.28 1.74
CA GLN A 217 15.67 -27.14 0.75
C GLN A 217 15.26 -26.79 -0.69
N HIS A 218 14.13 -26.10 -0.84
CA HIS A 218 13.54 -25.79 -2.13
C HIS A 218 13.72 -24.33 -2.54
N ILE A 219 14.27 -23.47 -1.69
CA ILE A 219 14.45 -22.04 -1.99
C ILE A 219 15.54 -21.86 -3.06
N VAL A 220 15.16 -21.34 -4.22
CA VAL A 220 16.08 -20.88 -5.28
C VAL A 220 16.15 -19.37 -5.38
N TYR A 221 15.19 -18.67 -4.80
CA TYR A 221 15.17 -17.21 -4.72
C TYR A 221 14.58 -16.78 -3.39
N LYS A 222 15.21 -15.79 -2.74
CA LYS A 222 14.77 -15.21 -1.47
C LYS A 222 15.01 -13.71 -1.48
N GLU A 223 13.95 -12.93 -1.34
CA GLU A 223 14.05 -11.48 -1.15
C GLU A 223 13.07 -11.04 -0.06
N MET A 224 13.49 -10.10 0.79
CA MET A 224 12.62 -9.54 1.81
C MET A 224 12.48 -8.02 1.64
N ALA A 225 11.23 -7.54 1.65
CA ALA A 225 10.89 -6.13 1.78
C ALA A 225 10.51 -5.82 3.23
N THR A 226 10.93 -4.64 3.69
CA THR A 226 10.72 -4.16 5.06
C THR A 226 10.02 -2.79 5.04
N PRO A 227 9.68 -2.20 6.19
CA PRO A 227 9.17 -0.83 6.24
C PRO A 227 10.07 0.19 5.54
N LYS A 228 11.40 0.02 5.56
CA LYS A 228 12.32 0.88 4.79
C LYS A 228 12.12 0.70 3.29
N THR A 229 11.93 -0.54 2.83
CA THR A 229 11.65 -0.82 1.41
C THR A 229 10.36 -0.12 0.99
N PHE A 230 9.27 -0.28 1.75
CA PHE A 230 8.00 0.36 1.42
C PHE A 230 8.10 1.89 1.40
N LEU A 231 8.80 2.50 2.36
CA LEU A 231 9.08 3.93 2.35
C LEU A 231 9.85 4.35 1.09
N SER A 232 10.86 3.60 0.68
CA SER A 232 11.66 3.92 -0.51
C SER A 232 10.82 3.93 -1.79
N PHE A 233 9.93 2.96 -1.96
CA PHE A 233 9.11 2.82 -3.18
C PHE A 233 7.85 3.71 -3.19
N THR A 234 7.15 3.82 -2.06
CA THR A 234 5.84 4.49 -1.99
C THR A 234 5.90 5.90 -1.43
N LYS A 235 7.02 6.26 -0.77
CA LYS A 235 7.19 7.49 0.03
C LYS A 235 6.18 7.63 1.17
N ALA A 236 5.46 6.56 1.51
CA ALA A 236 4.61 6.49 2.68
C ALA A 236 5.45 6.49 3.95
N LYS A 237 5.25 7.49 4.82
CA LYS A 237 6.04 7.62 6.06
C LYS A 237 5.91 6.36 6.92
N ASN A 238 7.00 6.01 7.59
CA ASN A 238 7.14 4.77 8.36
C ASN A 238 6.92 3.49 7.52
N GLY A 239 6.87 3.57 6.18
CA GLY A 239 6.60 2.43 5.31
C GLY A 239 5.19 1.86 5.47
N ASN A 240 4.22 2.67 5.90
CA ASN A 240 2.84 2.21 6.05
C ASN A 240 2.28 1.75 4.69
N ILE A 241 1.49 0.67 4.70
CA ILE A 241 0.95 0.07 3.46
C ILE A 241 -0.57 0.30 3.30
N TYR A 242 -1.20 0.94 4.28
CA TYR A 242 -2.64 1.20 4.31
C TYR A 242 -3.01 2.68 4.53
N GLY A 243 -2.05 3.62 4.45
CA GLY A 243 -2.33 5.04 4.70
C GLY A 243 -2.65 5.30 6.17
N ALA A 244 -3.83 5.86 6.43
CA ALA A 244 -4.32 6.12 7.79
C ALA A 244 -4.87 4.84 8.44
N ALA A 245 -4.73 4.72 9.76
CA ALA A 245 -5.28 3.59 10.53
C ALA A 245 -6.80 3.48 10.32
N ARG A 246 -7.36 2.26 10.41
CA ARG A 246 -8.81 2.00 10.19
C ARG A 246 -9.72 2.92 10.97
N ASN A 247 -9.49 3.01 12.28
CA ASN A 247 -10.30 3.82 13.20
C ASN A 247 -9.84 5.29 13.28
N ALA A 248 -8.93 5.72 12.40
CA ALA A 248 -8.52 7.12 12.34
C ALA A 248 -9.46 7.93 11.45
N TRP A 249 -9.62 9.21 11.80
CA TRP A 249 -10.16 10.19 10.88
C TRP A 249 -9.30 10.22 9.61
N ARG A 250 -9.92 10.35 8.44
CA ARG A 250 -9.23 10.48 7.16
C ARG A 250 -9.65 11.77 6.45
N PRO A 251 -8.74 12.43 5.71
CA PRO A 251 -9.11 13.58 4.91
C PRO A 251 -10.09 13.20 3.80
N GLU A 252 -10.98 14.13 3.48
CA GLU A 252 -11.83 14.07 2.28
C GLU A 252 -10.95 14.13 1.01
N LEU A 253 -11.52 13.73 -0.12
CA LEU A 253 -10.83 13.85 -1.41
C LEU A 253 -10.56 15.33 -1.76
N LYS A 254 -11.50 16.23 -1.48
CA LYS A 254 -11.29 17.67 -1.64
C LYS A 254 -10.46 18.19 -0.47
N SER A 255 -9.26 18.66 -0.74
CA SER A 255 -8.44 19.29 0.28
C SER A 255 -8.91 20.73 0.56
N PRO A 256 -8.45 21.36 1.66
CA PRO A 256 -8.67 22.79 1.89
C PRO A 256 -7.96 23.72 0.89
N ILE A 257 -7.08 23.19 0.04
CA ILE A 257 -6.38 23.95 -0.99
C ILE A 257 -7.17 23.85 -2.29
N SER A 258 -7.54 25.00 -2.86
CA SER A 258 -8.28 25.05 -4.12
C SER A 258 -7.44 24.45 -5.25
N GLY A 259 -8.04 23.55 -6.04
CA GLY A 259 -7.33 22.84 -7.11
C GLY A 259 -6.46 21.67 -6.63
N LEU A 260 -6.53 21.24 -5.37
CA LEU A 260 -5.85 20.02 -4.88
C LEU A 260 -6.86 18.94 -4.45
N ILE A 261 -6.79 17.80 -5.14
CA ILE A 261 -7.53 16.58 -4.79
C ILE A 261 -6.57 15.56 -4.20
N LEU A 262 -6.97 14.92 -3.10
CA LEU A 262 -6.28 13.79 -2.49
C LEU A 262 -6.98 12.51 -2.92
N VAL A 263 -6.21 11.48 -3.30
CA VAL A 263 -6.74 10.14 -3.62
C VAL A 263 -5.89 9.05 -2.97
N GLY A 264 -6.41 7.82 -3.00
CA GLY A 264 -5.71 6.63 -2.53
C GLY A 264 -5.93 6.30 -1.06
N ALA A 265 -5.10 5.41 -0.54
CA ALA A 265 -5.33 4.68 0.71
C ALA A 265 -5.42 5.56 1.97
N GLY A 266 -4.80 6.74 1.93
CA GLY A 266 -4.82 7.69 3.05
C GLY A 266 -6.09 8.54 3.13
N THR A 267 -7.00 8.46 2.16
CA THR A 267 -8.20 9.31 2.07
C THR A 267 -9.44 8.59 2.59
N LYS A 268 -10.56 9.31 2.72
CA LYS A 268 -11.81 8.84 3.33
C LYS A 268 -12.33 7.48 2.82
N THR A 269 -12.08 7.12 1.57
CA THR A 269 -12.51 5.81 1.04
C THR A 269 -11.77 4.64 1.69
N GLY A 270 -10.60 4.87 2.30
CA GLY A 270 -9.80 3.86 2.96
C GLY A 270 -8.83 3.15 2.00
N ALA A 271 -8.33 2.01 2.45
CA ALA A 271 -7.21 1.30 1.83
C ALA A 271 -7.61 -0.05 1.24
N GLY A 272 -6.72 -0.63 0.44
CA GLY A 272 -6.99 -1.82 -0.38
C GLY A 272 -7.41 -1.44 -1.80
N ILE A 273 -7.26 -2.38 -2.74
CA ILE A 273 -7.44 -2.13 -4.18
C ILE A 273 -8.83 -1.56 -4.48
N GLU A 274 -9.87 -2.15 -3.91
CA GLU A 274 -11.26 -1.69 -4.07
C GLU A 274 -11.41 -0.22 -3.65
N ALA A 275 -11.06 0.09 -2.41
CA ALA A 275 -11.21 1.44 -1.84
C ALA A 275 -10.42 2.51 -2.61
N VAL A 276 -9.22 2.18 -3.11
CA VAL A 276 -8.43 3.15 -3.89
C VAL A 276 -8.94 3.30 -5.34
N VAL A 277 -9.54 2.26 -5.92
CA VAL A 277 -10.25 2.38 -7.20
C VAL A 277 -11.47 3.30 -7.03
N VAL A 278 -12.27 3.10 -5.98
CA VAL A 278 -13.39 3.99 -5.66
C VAL A 278 -12.92 5.43 -5.45
N SER A 279 -11.78 5.63 -4.75
CA SER A 279 -11.16 6.96 -4.58
C SER A 279 -10.85 7.63 -5.93
N GLY A 280 -10.22 6.90 -6.84
CA GLY A 280 -9.90 7.39 -8.18
C GLY A 280 -11.14 7.72 -9.01
N THR A 281 -12.17 6.87 -8.96
CA THR A 281 -13.45 7.09 -9.64
C THR A 281 -14.16 8.33 -9.11
N HIS A 282 -14.26 8.49 -7.79
CA HIS A 282 -14.86 9.68 -7.20
C HIS A 282 -14.10 10.96 -7.57
N ALA A 283 -12.77 10.91 -7.62
CA ALA A 283 -11.99 12.06 -8.08
C ALA A 283 -12.30 12.41 -9.55
N ALA A 284 -12.42 11.42 -10.43
CA ALA A 284 -12.82 11.62 -11.82
C ALA A 284 -14.22 12.24 -11.94
N ASP A 285 -15.18 11.78 -11.15
CA ASP A 285 -16.54 12.33 -11.12
C ASP A 285 -16.56 13.79 -10.66
N LEU A 286 -15.81 14.11 -9.59
CA LEU A 286 -15.67 15.48 -9.08
C LEU A 286 -15.11 16.44 -10.16
N ILE A 287 -14.14 15.96 -10.95
CA ILE A 287 -13.55 16.71 -12.07
C ILE A 287 -14.58 16.88 -13.18
N SER A 288 -15.20 15.79 -13.63
CA SER A 288 -16.14 15.81 -14.76
C SER A 288 -17.37 16.67 -14.49
N GLN A 289 -17.80 16.78 -13.23
CA GLN A 289 -18.95 17.58 -12.82
C GLN A 289 -18.58 19.05 -12.51
N GLY A 290 -17.31 19.45 -12.68
CA GLY A 290 -16.87 20.83 -12.44
C GLY A 290 -16.93 21.28 -10.97
N GLN A 291 -16.97 20.33 -10.02
CA GLN A 291 -17.19 20.63 -8.60
C GLN A 291 -15.93 21.11 -7.86
N LEU A 292 -14.90 21.54 -8.59
CA LEU A 292 -13.59 21.93 -8.05
C LEU A 292 -13.42 23.45 -7.92
N ASN A 293 -14.36 24.22 -8.45
CA ASN A 293 -14.31 25.68 -8.53
C ASN A 293 -15.18 26.39 -7.47
N LYS A 294 -15.32 25.82 -6.26
CA LYS A 294 -16.02 26.48 -5.16
C LYS A 294 -15.14 26.60 -3.94
#